data_AF-A0A6G3TX74-F1
#
_entry.id   AF-A0A6G3TX74-F1
#
_cell.length_a   1.000
_cell.length_b   1.000
_cell.length_c   1.000
_cell.angle_alpha   90.00
_cell.angle_beta   90.00
_cell.angle_gamma   90.00
#
_symmetry.space_group_name_H-M   'P 1'
#
loop_
_entity.id
_entity.type
_entity.pdbx_description
1 polymer ?
#
loop_
_entity_poly.entity_id
_entity_poly.type
_entity_poly.pdbx_seq_one_letter_code
_entity_poly.pdbx_strand_id
1 'polypeptide(L)'
;LVADKAGLARLCATLDVPHPLTLTPDSADEAAAAAWRLGLPVVAKWSRPWLLPPGSGLRSTVLVRSAREARELYARREEAGSTLLLQAFLPPGPDRDWFFHGYADRAGGVRAGGAGLKLRSRPRGAGLTAVGRWEPNPQVRTLAERLTVELGYRGILDLDFRRCADTGDYHLLDFNPRPGAQFRLFTDTAGLDVVRAQHLDLTHRPLPAGAPVPGRAFVVENYAPLGALRRTPGGR
;
A
#
# COMPACT_ATOMS: atom_id res chain seq x y z
N LEU A 1 -7.47 -12.43 -4.35
CA LEU A 1 -7.86 -12.16 -2.95
C LEU A 1 -7.21 -10.88 -2.42
N VAL A 2 -5.89 -10.82 -2.27
CA VAL A 2 -5.19 -9.70 -1.60
C VAL A 2 -5.23 -8.35 -2.31
N ALA A 3 -5.41 -8.32 -3.64
CA ALA A 3 -5.56 -7.07 -4.39
C ALA A 3 -6.93 -6.40 -4.17
N ASP A 4 -7.95 -7.18 -3.81
CA ASP A 4 -9.27 -6.65 -3.47
C ASP A 4 -9.19 -6.09 -2.05
N LYS A 5 -9.38 -4.77 -1.91
CA LYS A 5 -9.21 -4.10 -0.62
C LYS A 5 -10.23 -4.53 0.44
N ALA A 6 -11.43 -4.96 0.02
CA ALA A 6 -12.43 -5.49 0.94
C ALA A 6 -12.02 -6.87 1.42
N GLY A 7 -11.50 -7.70 0.52
CA GLY A 7 -10.89 -8.99 0.83
C GLY A 7 -9.70 -8.85 1.77
N LEU A 8 -8.83 -7.87 1.53
CA LEU A 8 -7.67 -7.59 2.36
C LEU A 8 -8.06 -7.18 3.78
N ALA A 9 -9.03 -6.27 3.94
CA ALA A 9 -9.49 -5.84 5.27
C ALA A 9 -10.03 -7.02 6.09
N ARG A 10 -10.87 -7.88 5.49
CA ARG A 10 -11.36 -9.10 6.14
C ARG A 10 -10.23 -10.05 6.53
N LEU A 11 -9.29 -10.26 5.61
CA LEU A 11 -8.12 -11.10 5.86
C LEU A 11 -7.28 -10.59 7.04
N CYS A 12 -7.01 -9.28 7.08
CA CYS A 12 -6.24 -8.68 8.17
C CYS A 12 -6.94 -8.88 9.51
N ALA A 13 -8.27 -8.75 9.56
CA ALA A 13 -9.04 -9.03 10.77
C ALA A 13 -8.94 -10.51 11.20
N THR A 14 -9.03 -11.45 10.25
CA THR A 14 -8.91 -12.89 10.54
C THR A 14 -7.51 -13.28 11.02
N LEU A 15 -6.47 -12.67 10.47
CA LEU A 15 -5.06 -12.98 10.77
C LEU A 15 -4.42 -12.10 11.84
N ASP A 16 -5.23 -11.29 12.55
CA ASP A 16 -4.78 -10.32 13.55
C ASP A 16 -3.60 -9.45 13.05
N VAL A 17 -3.71 -8.98 11.81
CA VAL A 17 -2.75 -8.06 11.19
C VAL A 17 -3.25 -6.64 11.44
N PRO A 18 -2.43 -5.76 12.06
CA PRO A 18 -2.81 -4.37 12.25
C PRO A 18 -3.18 -3.74 10.91
N HIS A 19 -4.35 -3.13 10.85
CA HIS A 19 -4.85 -2.40 9.69
C HIS A 19 -5.82 -1.32 10.19
N PRO A 20 -6.01 -0.21 9.46
CA PRO A 20 -6.92 0.82 9.93
C PRO A 20 -8.36 0.29 9.87
N LEU A 21 -9.17 0.65 10.88
CA LEU A 21 -10.58 0.26 10.94
C LEU A 21 -11.26 0.59 9.62
N THR A 22 -11.83 -0.41 8.97
CA THR A 22 -12.42 -0.30 7.63
C THR A 22 -13.86 -0.81 7.64
N LEU A 23 -14.77 0.01 7.13
CA LEU A 23 -16.19 -0.24 7.05
C LEU A 23 -16.62 -0.35 5.58
N THR A 24 -17.59 -1.22 5.32
CA THR A 24 -18.19 -1.41 4.00
C THR A 24 -19.67 -1.03 4.13
N PRO A 25 -20.06 0.22 3.81
CA PRO A 25 -21.47 0.62 3.87
C PRO A 25 -22.28 -0.08 2.76
N ASP A 26 -23.54 -0.38 3.05
CA ASP A 26 -24.50 -1.00 2.12
C ASP A 26 -25.59 -0.02 1.64
N SER A 27 -25.53 1.24 2.09
CA SER A 27 -26.35 2.33 1.57
C SER A 27 -25.64 3.69 1.66
N ALA A 28 -26.20 4.71 1.00
CA ALA A 28 -25.67 6.07 1.04
C ALA A 28 -25.74 6.66 2.45
N ASP A 29 -26.77 6.29 3.21
CA ASP A 29 -27.00 6.76 4.57
C ASP A 29 -26.05 6.07 5.54
N GLU A 30 -25.80 4.77 5.34
CA GLU A 30 -24.74 4.06 6.05
C GLU A 30 -23.36 4.62 5.74
N ALA A 31 -23.08 5.02 4.49
CA ALA A 31 -21.81 5.65 4.15
C ALA A 31 -21.62 6.98 4.92
N ALA A 32 -22.67 7.79 5.03
CA ALA A 32 -22.66 9.00 5.84
C ALA A 32 -22.44 8.71 7.34
N ALA A 33 -23.16 7.73 7.90
CA ALA A 33 -23.02 7.33 9.30
C ALA A 33 -21.65 6.72 9.61
N ALA A 34 -21.12 5.89 8.72
CA ALA A 34 -19.79 5.30 8.83
C ALA A 34 -18.69 6.37 8.81
N ALA A 35 -18.82 7.40 7.96
CA ALA A 35 -17.88 8.53 7.95
C ALA A 35 -17.86 9.29 9.28
N TRP A 36 -19.03 9.50 9.91
CA TRP A 36 -19.12 10.06 11.26
C TRP A 36 -18.46 9.17 12.31
N ARG A 37 -18.75 7.85 12.28
CA ARG A 37 -18.24 6.89 13.25
C ARG A 37 -16.72 6.75 13.23
N LEU A 38 -16.11 6.82 12.04
CA LEU A 38 -14.66 6.72 11.86
C LEU A 38 -13.91 8.00 12.24
N GLY A 39 -14.60 9.14 12.36
CA GLY A 39 -13.99 10.45 12.53
C GLY A 39 -13.44 11.00 11.21
N LEU A 40 -13.74 12.28 10.93
CA LEU A 40 -13.33 12.94 9.70
C LEU A 40 -11.90 13.54 9.84
N PRO A 41 -11.11 13.56 8.74
CA PRO A 41 -11.44 13.00 7.44
C PRO A 41 -11.33 11.46 7.41
N VAL A 42 -12.01 10.80 6.47
CA VAL A 42 -11.91 9.35 6.24
C VAL A 42 -11.29 9.04 4.88
N VAL A 43 -10.62 7.89 4.77
CA VAL A 43 -10.10 7.41 3.49
C VAL A 43 -11.17 6.56 2.81
N ALA A 44 -11.69 7.02 1.68
CA ALA A 44 -12.57 6.23 0.84
C ALA A 44 -11.75 5.48 -0.21
N LYS A 45 -11.95 4.17 -0.35
CA LYS A 45 -11.28 3.33 -1.36
C LYS A 45 -12.30 2.50 -2.12
N TRP A 46 -12.17 2.42 -3.45
CA TRP A 46 -12.85 1.39 -4.21
C TRP A 46 -12.12 0.06 -4.04
N SER A 47 -12.87 -1.00 -3.69
CA SER A 47 -12.36 -2.35 -3.43
C SER A 47 -11.53 -2.92 -4.58
N ARG A 48 -12.01 -2.73 -5.81
CA ARG A 48 -11.40 -3.23 -7.05
C ARG A 48 -11.14 -2.05 -7.98
N PRO A 49 -10.10 -1.23 -7.71
CA PRO A 49 -9.88 0.03 -8.43
C PRO A 49 -9.60 -0.14 -9.93
N TRP A 50 -9.23 -1.34 -10.39
CA TRP A 50 -9.04 -1.66 -11.81
C TRP A 50 -10.36 -1.83 -12.59
N LEU A 51 -11.52 -1.84 -11.91
CA LEU A 51 -12.83 -1.88 -12.55
C LEU A 51 -13.40 -0.48 -12.83
N LEU A 52 -12.77 0.58 -12.33
CA LEU A 52 -13.27 1.94 -12.48
C LEU A 52 -13.30 2.35 -13.97
N PRO A 53 -14.43 2.87 -14.48
CA PRO A 53 -14.51 3.25 -15.88
C PRO A 53 -13.53 4.39 -16.21
N PRO A 54 -12.76 4.29 -17.30
CA PRO A 54 -11.96 5.39 -17.81
C PRO A 54 -12.83 6.62 -18.08
N GLY A 55 -12.33 7.82 -17.74
CA GLY A 55 -13.05 9.08 -17.98
C GLY A 55 -14.16 9.43 -16.98
N SER A 56 -14.53 8.53 -16.05
CA SER A 56 -15.55 8.79 -15.00
C SER A 56 -15.17 9.88 -13.98
N GLY A 57 -13.88 10.25 -13.91
CA GLY A 57 -13.36 11.12 -12.86
C GLY A 57 -13.29 10.48 -11.47
N LEU A 58 -13.69 9.21 -11.33
CA LEU A 58 -13.53 8.45 -10.09
C LEU A 58 -12.05 8.19 -9.83
N ARG A 59 -11.63 8.40 -8.59
CA ARG A 59 -10.28 8.07 -8.12
C ARG A 59 -10.33 6.81 -7.28
N SER A 60 -9.29 5.98 -7.39
CA SER A 60 -9.17 4.73 -6.63
C SER A 60 -9.22 4.92 -5.10
N THR A 61 -8.72 6.06 -4.63
CA THR A 61 -8.65 6.47 -3.23
C THR A 61 -8.92 7.97 -3.13
N VAL A 62 -9.79 8.37 -2.21
CA VAL A 62 -10.18 9.77 -1.96
C VAL A 62 -10.16 10.04 -0.46
N LEU A 63 -9.74 11.23 -0.06
CA LEU A 63 -9.92 11.71 1.32
C LEU A 63 -11.26 12.43 1.41
N VAL A 64 -12.20 11.86 2.16
CA VAL A 64 -13.55 12.37 2.37
C VAL A 64 -13.57 13.19 3.65
N ARG A 65 -14.07 14.42 3.56
CA ARG A 65 -14.03 15.43 4.62
C ARG A 65 -15.40 15.73 5.23
N SER A 66 -16.47 15.13 4.71
CA SER A 66 -17.81 15.25 5.26
C SER A 66 -18.64 13.99 5.03
N ALA A 67 -19.66 13.78 5.88
CA ALA A 67 -20.62 12.71 5.68
C ALA A 67 -21.41 12.84 4.36
N ARG A 68 -21.65 14.09 3.91
CA ARG A 68 -22.25 14.38 2.60
C ARG A 68 -21.38 13.86 1.46
N GLU A 69 -20.08 14.13 1.48
CA GLU A 69 -19.14 13.61 0.48
C GLU A 69 -19.11 12.07 0.47
N ALA A 70 -19.20 11.43 1.64
CA ALA A 70 -19.29 9.97 1.72
C ALA A 70 -20.55 9.43 1.03
N ARG A 71 -21.71 10.05 1.30
CA ARG A 71 -23.00 9.73 0.70
C ARG A 71 -22.98 9.89 -0.83
N GLU A 72 -22.46 11.02 -1.30
CA GLU A 72 -22.35 11.33 -2.74
C GLU A 72 -21.41 10.35 -3.45
N LEU A 73 -20.28 10.00 -2.82
CA LEU A 73 -19.36 9.01 -3.39
C LEU A 73 -20.00 7.62 -3.44
N TYR A 74 -20.74 7.22 -2.40
CA TYR A 74 -21.46 5.95 -2.37
C TYR A 74 -22.52 5.84 -3.47
N ALA A 75 -23.25 6.93 -3.76
CA ALA A 75 -24.26 6.96 -4.81
C ALA A 75 -23.67 6.61 -6.20
N ARG A 76 -22.36 6.77 -6.38
CA ARG A 76 -21.63 6.41 -7.62
C ARG A 76 -21.16 4.95 -7.66
N ARG A 77 -21.57 4.07 -6.73
CA ARG A 77 -21.12 2.66 -6.68
C ARG A 77 -21.44 1.86 -7.95
N GLU A 78 -22.59 2.13 -8.57
CA GLU A 78 -23.05 1.44 -9.78
C GLU A 78 -22.19 1.86 -10.98
N GLU A 79 -21.97 3.16 -11.14
CA GLU A 79 -21.01 3.71 -12.10
C GLU A 79 -19.61 3.13 -11.88
N ALA A 80 -19.16 3.02 -10.63
CA ALA A 80 -17.85 2.51 -10.29
C ALA A 80 -17.67 1.00 -10.56
N GLY A 81 -18.77 0.23 -10.65
CA GLY A 81 -18.73 -1.24 -10.74
C GLY A 81 -17.98 -1.92 -9.58
N SER A 82 -17.82 -1.23 -8.45
CA SER A 82 -16.94 -1.65 -7.35
C SER A 82 -17.52 -1.25 -6.00
N THR A 83 -17.32 -2.09 -4.98
CA THR A 83 -17.70 -1.78 -3.60
C THR A 83 -16.88 -0.61 -3.07
N LEU A 84 -17.53 0.31 -2.37
CA LEU A 84 -16.89 1.42 -1.65
C LEU A 84 -16.52 0.98 -0.23
N LEU A 85 -15.31 1.32 0.20
CA LEU A 85 -14.82 1.12 1.56
C LEU A 85 -14.52 2.48 2.19
N LEU A 86 -14.89 2.65 3.46
CA LEU A 86 -14.49 3.79 4.28
C LEU A 86 -13.54 3.31 5.37
N GLN A 87 -12.36 3.89 5.41
CA GLN A 87 -11.27 3.48 6.28
C GLN A 87 -10.84 4.65 7.17
N ALA A 88 -10.56 4.37 8.43
CA ALA A 88 -10.02 5.34 9.39
C ALA A 88 -8.76 6.00 8.82
N PHE A 89 -8.69 7.32 8.90
CA PHE A 89 -7.54 8.06 8.40
C PHE A 89 -6.41 8.03 9.42
N LEU A 90 -5.26 7.48 9.02
CA LEU A 90 -4.02 7.56 9.78
C LEU A 90 -3.23 8.80 9.34
N PRO A 91 -3.02 9.82 10.22
CA PRO A 91 -2.34 11.05 9.84
C PRO A 91 -0.90 10.79 9.36
N PRO A 92 -0.48 11.42 8.24
CA PRO A 92 0.90 11.34 7.80
C PRO A 92 1.83 11.99 8.83
N GLY A 93 3.10 11.58 8.82
CA GLY A 93 4.11 12.13 9.71
C GLY A 93 5.50 11.65 9.34
N PRO A 94 6.55 12.25 9.94
CA PRO A 94 7.92 11.81 9.72
C PRO A 94 8.06 10.33 10.12
N ASP A 95 8.75 9.57 9.28
CA ASP A 95 9.11 8.17 9.51
C ASP A 95 7.92 7.21 9.75
N ARG A 96 6.72 7.59 9.29
CA ARG A 96 5.50 6.77 9.44
C ARG A 96 5.16 5.93 8.23
N ASP A 97 5.55 6.34 7.04
CA ASP A 97 5.20 5.64 5.80
C ASP A 97 6.28 4.63 5.43
N TRP A 98 5.91 3.36 5.46
CA TRP A 98 6.79 2.25 5.19
C TRP A 98 6.25 1.40 4.05
N PHE A 99 7.12 0.67 3.38
CA PHE A 99 6.73 -0.34 2.42
C PHE A 99 7.62 -1.56 2.56
N PHE A 100 7.12 -2.71 2.14
CA PHE A 100 7.89 -3.94 2.06
C PHE A 100 7.76 -4.52 0.68
N HIS A 101 8.87 -4.73 -0.02
CA HIS A 101 8.86 -5.52 -1.24
C HIS A 101 9.49 -6.87 -0.95
N GLY A 102 8.91 -7.92 -1.49
CA GLY A 102 9.39 -9.28 -1.28
C GLY A 102 9.22 -10.15 -2.51
N TYR A 103 10.03 -11.19 -2.60
CA TYR A 103 9.76 -12.35 -3.44
C TYR A 103 9.62 -13.59 -2.56
N ALA A 104 8.44 -14.19 -2.58
CA ALA A 104 8.14 -15.45 -1.93
C ALA A 104 8.37 -16.61 -2.90
N ASP A 105 9.29 -17.51 -2.58
CA ASP A 105 9.63 -18.68 -3.40
C ASP A 105 8.54 -19.75 -3.32
N ARG A 106 8.69 -20.84 -4.11
CA ARG A 106 7.76 -21.99 -4.10
C ARG A 106 7.55 -22.65 -2.71
N ALA A 107 8.52 -22.54 -1.81
CA ALA A 107 8.43 -23.06 -0.45
C ALA A 107 7.72 -22.10 0.53
N GLY A 108 7.45 -20.87 0.09
CA GLY A 108 6.79 -19.83 0.89
C GLY A 108 7.73 -18.97 1.71
N GLY A 109 9.04 -19.14 1.53
CA GLY A 109 10.04 -18.28 2.16
C GLY A 109 10.23 -17.00 1.36
N VAL A 110 10.32 -15.86 2.05
CA VAL A 110 10.74 -14.60 1.42
C VAL A 110 12.25 -14.65 1.16
N ARG A 111 12.67 -14.64 -0.11
CA ARG A 111 14.07 -14.84 -0.54
C ARG A 111 14.79 -13.59 -1.01
N ALA A 112 14.07 -12.55 -1.36
CA ALA A 112 14.65 -11.27 -1.78
C ALA A 112 13.72 -10.13 -1.39
N GLY A 113 14.28 -8.92 -1.31
CA GLY A 113 13.53 -7.71 -0.95
C GLY A 113 13.90 -7.17 0.43
N GLY A 114 13.03 -6.34 0.99
CA GLY A 114 13.24 -5.70 2.27
C GLY A 114 12.21 -4.62 2.58
N ALA A 115 12.37 -4.03 3.77
CA ALA A 115 11.60 -2.87 4.19
C ALA A 115 12.25 -1.57 3.70
N GLY A 116 11.41 -0.60 3.34
CA GLY A 116 11.83 0.72 2.92
C GLY A 116 11.02 1.79 3.61
N LEU A 117 11.68 2.89 3.93
CA LEU A 117 11.06 4.10 4.43
C LEU A 117 10.72 5.01 3.26
N LYS A 118 9.47 5.49 3.22
CA LYS A 118 8.98 6.43 2.21
C LYS A 118 9.34 7.86 2.63
N LEU A 119 10.43 8.38 2.07
CA LEU A 119 10.90 9.74 2.34
C LEU A 119 10.02 10.80 1.66
N ARG A 120 9.48 10.49 0.48
CA ARG A 120 8.59 11.38 -0.27
C ARG A 120 7.50 10.60 -0.99
N SER A 121 6.29 11.13 -0.99
CA SER A 121 5.12 10.59 -1.68
C SER A 121 4.55 11.55 -2.72
N ARG A 122 3.84 10.99 -3.71
CA ARG A 122 3.00 11.75 -4.65
C ARG A 122 1.58 11.16 -4.69
N PRO A 123 0.54 11.98 -4.37
CA PRO A 123 0.58 13.32 -3.77
C PRO A 123 1.31 13.40 -2.40
N ARG A 124 1.59 14.60 -1.90
CA ARG A 124 2.27 14.74 -0.60
C ARG A 124 1.41 14.18 0.53
N GLY A 125 1.99 13.34 1.38
CA GLY A 125 1.32 12.74 2.54
C GLY A 125 0.36 11.59 2.22
N ALA A 126 0.16 11.28 0.93
CA ALA A 126 -0.70 10.19 0.48
C ALA A 126 -0.26 9.66 -0.89
N GLY A 127 -0.15 8.34 -1.05
CA GLY A 127 0.04 7.74 -2.37
C GLY A 127 1.45 7.21 -2.65
N LEU A 128 1.83 7.27 -3.92
CA LEU A 128 2.95 6.53 -4.49
C LEU A 128 4.29 7.03 -3.96
N THR A 129 5.23 6.11 -3.73
CA THR A 129 6.61 6.44 -3.37
C THR A 129 7.27 7.22 -4.49
N ALA A 130 7.70 8.46 -4.20
CA ALA A 130 8.53 9.26 -5.10
C ALA A 130 10.01 9.11 -4.75
N VAL A 131 10.33 9.04 -3.46
CA VAL A 131 11.67 8.73 -2.95
C VAL A 131 11.54 7.75 -1.79
N GLY A 132 12.23 6.62 -1.90
CA GLY A 132 12.33 5.61 -0.84
C GLY A 132 13.77 5.39 -0.41
N ARG A 133 13.97 4.94 0.83
CA ARG A 133 15.28 4.54 1.36
C ARG A 133 15.18 3.14 1.96
N TRP A 134 16.14 2.28 1.66
CA TRP A 134 16.19 0.94 2.22
C TRP A 134 16.54 1.09 3.70
N GLU A 135 15.61 0.71 4.57
CA GLU A 135 15.79 0.81 6.01
C GLU A 135 15.33 -0.48 6.69
N PRO A 136 16.14 -1.07 7.59
CA PRO A 136 15.72 -2.22 8.36
C PRO A 136 14.48 -1.90 9.20
N ASN A 137 13.49 -2.78 9.14
CA ASN A 137 12.34 -2.73 10.03
C ASN A 137 11.88 -4.16 10.34
N PRO A 138 12.35 -4.72 11.48
CA PRO A 138 12.03 -6.10 11.85
C PRO A 138 10.52 -6.35 11.99
N GLN A 139 9.75 -5.39 12.52
CA GLN A 139 8.31 -5.55 12.71
C GLN A 139 7.57 -5.65 11.35
N VAL A 140 7.87 -4.75 10.41
CA VAL A 140 7.31 -4.78 9.06
C VAL A 140 7.70 -6.07 8.33
N ARG A 141 8.97 -6.52 8.47
CA ARG A 141 9.44 -7.77 7.89
C ARG A 141 8.68 -8.97 8.43
N THR A 142 8.55 -9.09 9.75
CA THR A 142 7.83 -10.19 10.41
C THR A 142 6.37 -10.23 9.95
N LEU A 143 5.70 -9.07 9.85
CA LEU A 143 4.33 -9.00 9.33
C LEU A 143 4.22 -9.48 7.89
N ALA A 144 5.15 -9.07 7.02
CA ALA A 144 5.16 -9.48 5.62
C ALA A 144 5.45 -10.98 5.43
N GLU A 145 6.39 -11.53 6.19
CA GLU A 145 6.71 -12.96 6.19
C GLU A 145 5.52 -13.78 6.71
N ARG A 146 4.90 -13.36 7.83
CA ARG A 146 3.69 -14.01 8.38
C ARG A 146 2.55 -14.02 7.37
N LEU A 147 2.23 -12.87 6.77
CA LEU A 147 1.20 -12.76 5.73
C LEU A 147 1.47 -13.70 4.56
N THR A 148 2.73 -13.80 4.12
CA THR A 148 3.12 -14.68 3.02
C THR A 148 2.88 -16.15 3.34
N VAL A 149 3.24 -16.57 4.55
CA VAL A 149 3.06 -17.96 5.04
C VAL A 149 1.59 -18.29 5.18
N GLU A 150 0.82 -17.49 5.94
CA GLU A 150 -0.60 -17.73 6.22
C GLU A 150 -1.45 -17.78 4.94
N LEU A 151 -1.08 -16.98 3.93
CA LEU A 151 -1.77 -16.97 2.64
C LEU A 151 -1.33 -18.07 1.69
N GLY A 152 -0.25 -18.80 2.00
CA GLY A 152 0.43 -19.63 1.01
C GLY A 152 0.87 -18.82 -0.22
N TYR A 153 1.18 -17.54 -0.05
CA TYR A 153 1.48 -16.64 -1.17
C TYR A 153 2.80 -16.99 -1.83
N ARG A 154 2.84 -16.90 -3.16
CA ARG A 154 4.00 -17.20 -4.00
C ARG A 154 4.14 -16.11 -5.06
N GLY A 155 5.36 -15.63 -5.28
CA GLY A 155 5.63 -14.55 -6.22
C GLY A 155 6.01 -13.23 -5.55
N ILE A 156 5.96 -12.16 -6.33
CA ILE A 156 6.41 -10.84 -5.90
C ILE A 156 5.27 -10.13 -5.16
N LEU A 157 5.61 -9.46 -4.06
CA LEU A 157 4.70 -8.63 -3.28
C LEU A 157 5.28 -7.23 -3.06
N ASP A 158 4.39 -6.24 -2.99
CA ASP A 158 4.65 -4.85 -2.57
C ASP A 158 3.54 -4.44 -1.59
N LEU A 159 3.91 -4.25 -0.32
CA LEU A 159 3.03 -3.93 0.78
C LEU A 159 3.26 -2.49 1.22
N ASP A 160 2.19 -1.72 1.37
CA ASP A 160 2.24 -0.39 1.97
C ASP A 160 1.81 -0.46 3.44
N PHE A 161 2.63 0.10 4.32
CA PHE A 161 2.37 0.21 5.76
C PHE A 161 2.37 1.67 6.21
N ARG A 162 1.60 1.95 7.25
CA ARG A 162 1.70 3.20 8.00
C ARG A 162 1.77 2.93 9.49
N ARG A 163 2.75 3.53 10.16
CA ARG A 163 2.89 3.48 11.61
C ARG A 163 1.78 4.32 12.26
N CYS A 164 0.96 3.69 13.09
CA CYS A 164 -0.03 4.36 13.91
C CYS A 164 0.67 5.26 14.94
N ALA A 165 0.20 6.49 15.09
CA ALA A 165 0.77 7.45 16.04
C ALA A 165 0.51 7.04 17.49
N ASP A 166 -0.67 6.48 17.73
CA ASP A 166 -1.21 6.25 19.07
C ASP A 166 -0.73 4.91 19.63
N THR A 167 -0.69 3.87 18.79
CA THR A 167 -0.27 2.52 19.22
C THR A 167 1.19 2.20 18.86
N GLY A 168 1.75 2.88 17.85
CA GLY A 168 3.07 2.57 17.32
C GLY A 168 3.11 1.37 16.36
N ASP A 169 1.97 0.69 16.14
CA ASP A 169 1.87 -0.47 15.25
C ASP A 169 1.95 -0.10 13.77
N TYR A 170 2.41 -1.03 12.94
CA TYR A 170 2.46 -0.87 11.49
C TYR A 170 1.20 -1.41 10.84
N HIS A 171 0.29 -0.51 10.50
CA HIS A 171 -0.97 -0.84 9.86
C HIS A 171 -0.76 -1.12 8.37
N LEU A 172 -1.16 -2.31 7.91
CA LEU A 172 -1.17 -2.65 6.49
C LEU A 172 -2.27 -1.85 5.77
N LEU A 173 -1.88 -1.11 4.74
CA LEU A 173 -2.77 -0.25 3.97
C LEU A 173 -3.24 -0.90 2.68
N ASP A 174 -2.32 -1.56 1.96
CA ASP A 174 -2.56 -2.18 0.66
C ASP A 174 -1.56 -3.35 0.45
N PHE A 175 -2.01 -4.41 -0.22
CA PHE A 175 -1.20 -5.55 -0.65
C PHE A 175 -1.24 -5.62 -2.18
N ASN A 176 -0.12 -5.31 -2.83
CA ASN A 176 0.01 -5.39 -4.28
C ASN A 176 0.74 -6.69 -4.67
N PRO A 177 0.07 -7.68 -5.28
CA PRO A 177 0.68 -8.95 -5.67
C PRO A 177 1.50 -8.81 -6.98
N ARG A 178 2.44 -7.87 -7.00
CA ARG A 178 3.25 -7.49 -8.18
C ARG A 178 4.48 -6.69 -7.75
N PRO A 179 5.47 -6.48 -8.63
CA PRO A 179 6.53 -5.51 -8.39
C PRO A 179 5.97 -4.09 -8.13
N GLY A 180 6.44 -3.47 -7.05
CA GLY A 180 6.26 -2.05 -6.79
C GLY A 180 7.19 -1.18 -7.64
N ALA A 181 6.87 0.10 -7.84
CA ALA A 181 7.64 0.98 -8.71
C ALA A 181 9.11 1.16 -8.28
N GLN A 182 9.37 1.06 -6.99
CA GLN A 182 10.68 1.20 -6.35
C GLN A 182 11.38 -0.13 -6.07
N PHE A 183 11.00 -1.24 -6.71
CA PHE A 183 11.54 -2.57 -6.40
C PHE A 183 13.05 -2.72 -6.55
N ARG A 184 13.66 -1.95 -7.46
CA ARG A 184 15.12 -1.87 -7.65
C ARG A 184 15.87 -1.28 -6.45
N LEU A 185 15.17 -0.62 -5.53
CA LEU A 185 15.73 -0.19 -4.25
C LEU A 185 16.36 -1.38 -3.50
N PHE A 186 15.75 -2.56 -3.61
CA PHE A 186 16.14 -3.77 -2.90
C PHE A 186 17.06 -4.68 -3.70
N THR A 187 17.85 -4.12 -4.63
CA THR A 187 18.95 -4.86 -5.25
C THR A 187 20.10 -4.96 -4.25
N ASP A 188 20.39 -6.18 -3.80
CA ASP A 188 21.42 -6.48 -2.81
C ASP A 188 22.85 -6.40 -3.38
N THR A 189 23.87 -6.71 -2.56
CA THR A 189 25.28 -6.68 -2.99
C THR A 189 25.65 -7.69 -4.08
N ALA A 190 24.83 -8.72 -4.30
CA ALA A 190 24.99 -9.70 -5.37
C ALA A 190 24.19 -9.32 -6.63
N GLY A 191 23.52 -8.17 -6.63
CA GLY A 191 22.68 -7.74 -7.74
C GLY A 191 21.36 -8.51 -7.82
N LEU A 192 20.89 -9.10 -6.72
CA LEU A 192 19.62 -9.79 -6.61
C LEU A 192 18.54 -8.84 -6.08
N ASP A 193 17.41 -8.81 -6.77
CA ASP A 193 16.19 -8.13 -6.37
C ASP A 193 14.99 -9.07 -6.61
N VAL A 194 13.79 -8.63 -6.25
CA VAL A 194 12.57 -9.46 -6.32
C VAL A 194 12.25 -10.02 -7.71
N VAL A 195 12.55 -9.28 -8.80
CA VAL A 195 12.29 -9.75 -10.17
C VAL A 195 13.36 -10.75 -10.60
N ARG A 196 14.63 -10.45 -10.32
CA ARG A 196 15.73 -11.39 -10.62
C ARG A 196 15.59 -12.68 -9.81
N ALA A 197 15.18 -12.58 -8.55
CA ALA A 197 14.93 -13.72 -7.68
C ALA A 197 13.79 -14.61 -8.23
N GLN A 198 12.66 -13.98 -8.61
CA GLN A 198 11.57 -14.72 -9.26
C GLN A 198 12.02 -15.43 -10.53
N HIS A 199 12.75 -14.73 -11.40
CA HIS A 199 13.24 -15.32 -12.64
C HIS A 199 14.17 -16.51 -12.40
N LEU A 200 15.13 -16.39 -11.48
CA LEU A 200 16.06 -17.46 -11.14
C LEU A 200 15.32 -18.67 -10.54
N ASP A 201 14.41 -18.47 -9.58
CA ASP A 201 13.66 -19.58 -8.98
C ASP A 201 12.74 -20.29 -9.97
N LEU A 202 12.01 -19.54 -10.81
CA LEU A 202 11.14 -20.10 -11.86
C LEU A 202 11.92 -20.85 -12.96
N THR A 203 13.22 -20.60 -13.08
CA THR A 203 14.12 -21.31 -14.01
C THR A 203 15.06 -22.27 -13.29
N HIS A 204 14.75 -22.60 -12.03
CA HIS A 204 15.49 -23.55 -11.21
C HIS A 204 16.98 -23.23 -11.04
N ARG A 205 17.36 -21.96 -11.15
CA ARG A 205 18.73 -21.49 -10.91
C ARG A 205 18.90 -21.07 -9.47
N PRO A 206 20.11 -21.24 -8.89
CA PRO A 206 20.39 -20.80 -7.54
C PRO A 206 20.27 -19.28 -7.42
N LEU A 207 19.79 -18.83 -6.27
CA LEU A 207 19.81 -17.42 -5.91
C LEU A 207 21.22 -17.07 -5.39
N PRO A 208 21.90 -16.05 -5.95
CA PRO A 208 23.20 -15.66 -5.44
C PRO A 208 23.05 -15.10 -4.02
N ALA A 209 24.00 -15.43 -3.15
CA ALA A 209 24.03 -14.92 -1.77
C ALA A 209 24.55 -13.48 -1.78
N GLY A 210 23.69 -12.54 -1.37
CA GLY A 210 24.03 -11.14 -1.18
C GLY A 210 23.59 -10.63 0.20
N ALA A 211 24.06 -9.44 0.55
CA ALA A 211 23.68 -8.73 1.76
C ALA A 211 22.76 -7.54 1.42
N PRO A 212 21.76 -7.24 2.26
CA PRO A 212 21.00 -5.99 2.16
C PRO A 212 21.91 -4.76 2.12
N VAL A 213 21.45 -3.68 1.47
CA VAL A 213 22.18 -2.40 1.39
C VAL A 213 21.37 -1.27 2.08
N PRO A 214 21.28 -1.25 3.42
CA PRO A 214 20.64 -0.16 4.16
C PRO A 214 21.20 1.21 3.79
N GLY A 215 20.35 2.24 3.86
CA GLY A 215 20.70 3.61 3.51
C GLY A 215 20.66 3.92 2.02
N ARG A 216 20.63 2.91 1.13
CA ARG A 216 20.43 3.11 -0.31
C ARG A 216 19.12 3.87 -0.55
N ALA A 217 19.16 4.90 -1.40
CA ALA A 217 17.98 5.64 -1.82
C ALA A 217 17.57 5.27 -3.25
N PHE A 218 16.28 5.37 -3.55
CA PHE A 218 15.73 5.18 -4.88
C PHE A 218 14.73 6.29 -5.19
N VAL A 219 14.90 6.91 -6.36
CA VAL A 219 14.02 7.95 -6.88
C VAL A 219 13.16 7.34 -7.98
N VAL A 220 11.85 7.43 -7.84
CA VAL A 220 10.92 6.97 -8.86
C VAL A 220 10.71 8.11 -9.85
N GLU A 221 11.51 8.11 -10.93
CA GLU A 221 11.73 9.24 -11.84
C GLU A 221 10.46 9.80 -12.49
N ASN A 222 9.44 8.99 -12.73
CA ASN A 222 8.16 9.46 -13.26
C ASN A 222 7.29 10.21 -12.22
N TYR A 223 7.61 10.11 -10.92
CA TYR A 223 6.91 10.83 -9.85
C TYR A 223 7.74 11.92 -9.18
N ALA A 224 9.07 11.84 -9.24
CA ALA A 224 9.97 12.74 -8.53
C ALA A 224 9.98 14.19 -9.05
N PRO A 225 10.03 14.49 -10.36
CA PRO A 225 9.90 15.84 -10.89
C PRO A 225 8.54 16.46 -10.51
N LEU A 226 7.47 15.67 -10.60
CA LEU A 226 6.13 16.11 -10.21
C LEU A 226 6.02 16.37 -8.69
N GLY A 227 6.76 15.62 -7.86
CA GLY A 227 6.86 15.82 -6.41
C GLY A 227 7.73 17.02 -6.00
N ALA A 228 8.69 17.42 -6.85
CA ALA A 228 9.56 18.58 -6.67
C ALA A 228 8.89 19.91 -7.05
N LEU A 229 7.93 19.88 -7.98
CA LEU A 229 7.13 21.04 -8.34
C LEU A 229 6.25 21.47 -7.16
N ARG A 230 6.66 22.54 -6.47
CA ARG A 230 5.81 23.32 -5.57
C ARG A 230 4.63 23.83 -6.40
N ARG A 231 3.38 23.51 -6.01
CA ARG A 231 2.28 24.40 -6.37
C ARG A 231 2.54 25.70 -5.63
N THR A 232 2.79 26.78 -6.36
CA THR A 232 2.68 28.14 -5.84
C THR A 232 1.28 28.29 -5.21
N PRO A 233 1.17 28.82 -3.98
CA PRO A 233 -0.12 29.25 -3.47
C PRO A 233 -0.52 30.51 -4.25
N GLY A 234 -1.57 30.41 -5.05
CA GLY A 234 -2.18 31.56 -5.74
C GLY A 234 -1.79 31.71 -7.21
N GLY A 235 -2.80 31.61 -8.06
CA GLY A 235 -2.75 31.91 -9.48
C GLY A 235 -4.18 32.00 -10.00
N ARG A 236 -4.87 33.08 -9.60
CA ARG A 236 -5.83 33.77 -10.47
C ARG A 236 -5.07 34.91 -11.11
#